data_AF-A0A2D5YNW6-F1
#
_entry.id   AF-A0A2D5YNW6-F1
#
_cell.length_a   1.000
_cell.length_b   1.000
_cell.length_c   1.000
_cell.angle_alpha   90.00
_cell.angle_beta   90.00
_cell.angle_gamma   90.00
#
_symmetry.space_group_name_H-M   'P 1'
#
loop_
_entity.id
_entity.type
_entity.pdbx_description
1 polymer ?
#
loop_
_entity_poly.entity_id
_entity_poly.type
_entity_poly.pdbx_seq_one_letter_code
_entity_poly.pdbx_strand_id
1 'polypeptide(L)'
;MNKAINIGIIDNTNQFSLINLIDGKLNEKVVSTEDLEKQHLHALFYKKEILEVNDINEILNKSQNFYPLTSLEDISSSKEEFIKKSFEEAYTLYENSLESWRLQNNVILLETLFEHADHLKNLWPNDRTAFFEELWFILKRNLGASEIKIVYNDIKKASAKSDRNELIQVTIEGNKHPNPKEGGDFEKSLMDQFAEEFAVPFNVSEFNEEKGQLVLTAVVNDSPMIIMAEVPSFSRVQSAVVSAFMNSLSR
;
A
#
# COMPACT_ATOMS: atom_id res chain seq x y z
N MET A 1 11.11 -10.51 -12.79
CA MET A 1 10.67 -9.29 -12.07
C MET A 1 11.24 -8.08 -12.79
N ASN A 2 10.41 -7.32 -13.53
CA ASN A 2 10.86 -6.19 -14.37
C ASN A 2 10.71 -4.82 -13.67
N LYS A 3 10.40 -4.78 -12.37
CA LYS A 3 10.16 -3.53 -11.64
C LYS A 3 11.29 -3.21 -10.69
N ALA A 4 11.63 -1.93 -10.65
CA ALA A 4 12.68 -1.38 -9.82
C ALA A 4 12.27 -1.37 -8.35
N ILE A 5 13.09 -1.97 -7.48
CA ILE A 5 12.90 -1.93 -6.03
C ILE A 5 13.91 -0.95 -5.45
N ASN A 6 13.37 -0.01 -4.68
CA ASN A 6 14.12 1.08 -4.08
C ASN A 6 14.18 0.88 -2.56
N ILE A 7 15.38 0.68 -2.03
CA ILE A 7 15.64 0.46 -0.61
C ILE A 7 16.44 1.65 -0.09
N GLY A 8 15.99 2.29 0.97
CA GLY A 8 16.77 3.31 1.68
C GLY A 8 17.62 2.65 2.77
N ILE A 9 18.86 3.10 2.96
CA ILE A 9 19.70 2.71 4.11
C ILE A 9 20.18 3.98 4.82
N ILE A 10 19.74 4.19 6.05
CA ILE A 10 20.18 5.29 6.91
C ILE A 10 21.24 4.77 7.88
N ASP A 11 22.49 5.17 7.64
CA ASP A 11 23.64 4.86 8.50
C ASP A 11 24.18 6.10 9.24
N ASN A 12 23.73 7.29 8.84
CA ASN A 12 24.11 8.58 9.42
C ASN A 12 22.92 9.57 9.36
N THR A 13 23.04 10.73 10.01
CA THR A 13 21.92 11.68 10.19
C THR A 13 21.59 12.52 8.96
N ASN A 14 22.55 12.75 8.08
CA ASN A 14 22.43 13.77 7.03
C ASN A 14 22.21 13.17 5.64
N GLN A 15 22.62 11.92 5.44
CA GLN A 15 22.56 11.24 4.17
C GLN A 15 22.06 9.82 4.36
N PHE A 16 21.35 9.32 3.35
CA PHE A 16 21.00 7.93 3.23
C PHE A 16 21.40 7.38 1.87
N SER A 17 21.54 6.08 1.81
CA SER A 17 21.93 5.35 0.60
C SER A 17 20.67 4.81 -0.05
N LEU A 18 20.36 5.27 -1.26
CA LEU A 18 19.28 4.77 -2.08
C LEU A 18 19.81 3.63 -2.95
N ILE A 19 19.43 2.41 -2.59
CA ILE A 19 19.76 1.20 -3.34
C ILE A 19 18.63 0.89 -4.30
N ASN A 20 18.96 0.81 -5.58
CA ASN A 20 18.02 0.45 -6.65
C ASN A 20 18.36 -0.95 -7.15
N LEU A 21 17.45 -1.89 -6.96
CA LEU A 21 17.50 -3.24 -7.48
C LEU A 21 16.70 -3.27 -8.79
N ILE A 22 17.39 -3.31 -9.93
CA ILE A 22 16.78 -3.24 -11.28
C ILE A 22 17.54 -4.19 -12.21
N ASP A 23 16.82 -5.01 -12.97
CA ASP A 23 17.38 -5.90 -14.01
C ASP A 23 18.57 -6.74 -13.53
N GLY A 24 18.47 -7.30 -12.31
CA GLY A 24 19.53 -8.12 -11.72
C GLY A 24 20.76 -7.34 -11.25
N LYS A 25 20.68 -6.00 -11.18
CA LYS A 25 21.76 -5.13 -10.73
C LYS A 25 21.38 -4.37 -9.48
N LEU A 26 22.39 -4.13 -8.65
CA LEU A 26 22.33 -3.28 -7.47
C LEU A 26 23.07 -1.98 -7.79
N ASN A 27 22.36 -0.85 -7.68
CA ASN A 27 22.95 0.48 -7.87
C ASN A 27 22.73 1.36 -6.63
N GLU A 28 23.79 1.92 -6.08
CA GLU A 28 23.72 2.86 -4.97
C GLU A 28 23.73 4.32 -5.46
N LYS A 29 22.90 5.14 -4.83
CA LYS A 29 22.95 6.60 -4.93
C LYS A 29 22.85 7.20 -3.54
N VAL A 30 23.78 8.09 -3.16
CA VAL A 30 23.70 8.81 -1.89
C VAL A 30 22.78 10.04 -2.05
N VAL A 31 21.86 10.22 -1.11
CA VAL A 31 20.82 11.26 -1.11
C VAL A 31 20.72 11.91 0.28
N SER A 32 20.27 13.16 0.37
CA SER A 32 20.01 13.84 1.64
C SER A 32 18.83 13.20 2.38
N THR A 33 18.91 13.09 3.72
CA THR A 33 17.78 12.63 4.55
C THR A 33 16.55 13.52 4.44
N GLU A 34 16.72 14.81 4.11
CA GLU A 34 15.63 15.75 3.83
C GLU A 34 14.78 15.36 2.60
N ASP A 35 15.36 14.59 1.66
CA ASP A 35 14.68 14.15 0.44
C ASP A 35 14.05 12.74 0.59
N LEU A 36 14.12 12.13 1.77
CA LEU A 36 13.57 10.79 2.03
C LEU A 36 12.06 10.73 1.76
N GLU A 37 11.33 11.76 2.21
CA GLU A 37 9.88 11.86 1.97
C GLU A 37 9.54 11.99 0.49
N LYS A 38 10.45 12.51 -0.34
CA LYS A 38 10.26 12.63 -1.80
C LYS A 38 10.59 11.35 -2.55
N GLN A 39 11.36 10.45 -1.96
CA GLN A 39 11.69 9.18 -2.62
C GLN A 39 10.54 8.17 -2.52
N HIS A 40 10.35 7.43 -3.61
CA HIS A 40 9.48 6.26 -3.62
C HIS A 40 10.28 5.03 -3.15
N LEU A 41 10.14 4.70 -1.87
CA LEU A 41 10.84 3.58 -1.24
C LEU A 41 9.90 2.38 -1.05
N HIS A 42 10.48 1.20 -1.14
CA HIS A 42 9.84 -0.09 -0.88
C HIS A 42 10.24 -0.66 0.48
N ALA A 43 11.38 -0.25 1.02
CA ALA A 43 11.85 -0.57 2.36
C ALA A 43 12.85 0.50 2.84
N LEU A 44 12.97 0.63 4.16
CA LEU A 44 13.97 1.47 4.78
C LEU A 44 14.72 0.68 5.86
N PHE A 45 16.02 0.53 5.66
CA PHE A 45 16.92 -0.02 6.64
C PHE A 45 17.64 1.09 7.39
N TYR A 46 17.88 0.85 8.67
CA TYR A 46 18.51 1.84 9.53
C TYR A 46 19.47 1.18 10.53
N LYS A 47 20.51 1.90 10.93
CA LYS A 47 21.41 1.47 11.98
C LYS A 47 20.83 1.82 13.35
N LYS A 48 20.73 0.89 14.31
CA LYS A 48 20.00 1.13 15.59
C LYS A 48 20.46 2.38 16.34
N GLU A 49 21.74 2.70 16.31
CA GLU A 49 22.33 3.85 16.99
C GLU A 49 21.78 5.20 16.51
N ILE A 50 21.20 5.26 15.30
CA ILE A 50 20.62 6.52 14.80
C ILE A 50 19.28 6.86 15.47
N LEU A 51 18.63 5.91 16.15
CA LEU A 51 17.36 6.14 16.86
C LEU A 51 17.51 7.09 18.04
N GLU A 52 18.72 7.26 18.56
CA GLU A 52 19.03 8.22 19.64
C GLU A 52 18.92 9.68 19.16
N VAL A 53 18.82 9.91 17.85
CA VAL A 53 18.66 11.24 17.24
C VAL A 53 17.17 11.52 17.04
N ASN A 54 16.64 12.48 17.79
CA ASN A 54 15.21 12.82 17.79
C ASN A 54 14.62 13.04 16.39
N ASP A 55 15.32 13.81 15.53
CA ASP A 55 14.83 14.15 14.19
C ASP A 55 14.66 12.90 13.30
N ILE A 56 15.57 11.93 13.41
CA ILE A 56 15.51 10.68 12.64
C ILE A 56 14.38 9.79 13.18
N ASN A 57 14.20 9.73 14.50
CA ASN A 57 13.10 8.98 15.10
C ASN A 57 11.73 9.50 14.62
N GLU A 58 11.55 10.82 14.52
CA GLU A 58 10.33 11.40 13.96
C GLU A 58 10.11 10.99 12.49
N ILE A 59 11.16 11.03 11.67
CA ILE A 59 11.09 10.62 10.25
C ILE A 59 10.69 9.13 10.14
N LEU A 60 11.28 8.26 10.96
CA LEU A 60 10.97 6.84 10.98
C LEU A 60 9.52 6.59 11.43
N ASN A 61 9.06 7.26 12.48
CA ASN A 61 7.67 7.12 12.96
C ASN A 61 6.64 7.56 11.92
N LYS A 62 6.94 8.57 11.10
CA LYS A 62 6.09 8.95 9.96
C LYS A 62 6.12 7.90 8.86
N SER A 63 7.26 7.28 8.63
CA SER A 63 7.50 6.34 7.53
C SER A 63 6.91 4.94 7.74
N GLN A 64 6.72 4.52 8.99
CA GLN A 64 6.32 3.15 9.35
C GLN A 64 5.01 2.67 8.72
N ASN A 65 4.14 3.59 8.32
CA ASN A 65 2.84 3.30 7.72
C ASN A 65 2.92 2.99 6.22
N PHE A 66 4.04 3.27 5.56
CA PHE A 66 4.13 3.20 4.10
C PHE A 66 4.95 2.01 3.59
N TYR A 67 5.99 1.61 4.33
CA TYR A 67 6.91 0.52 3.96
C TYR A 67 7.57 -0.06 5.22
N PRO A 68 8.14 -1.29 5.14
CA PRO A 68 8.87 -1.89 6.25
C PRO A 68 10.05 -1.03 6.70
N LEU A 69 10.16 -0.89 8.02
CA LEU A 69 11.33 -0.35 8.71
C LEU A 69 12.04 -1.49 9.40
N THR A 70 13.30 -1.73 9.08
CA THR A 70 14.06 -2.83 9.67
C THR A 70 15.44 -2.37 10.01
N SER A 71 15.93 -2.74 11.19
CA SER A 71 17.30 -2.37 11.52
C SER A 71 18.30 -3.26 10.78
N LEU A 72 19.46 -2.69 10.46
CA LEU A 72 20.57 -3.41 9.85
C LEU A 72 21.06 -4.57 10.73
N GLU A 73 20.97 -4.40 12.06
CA GLU A 73 21.31 -5.42 13.05
C GLU A 73 20.33 -6.60 13.00
N ASP A 74 19.03 -6.36 12.78
CA ASP A 74 18.03 -7.44 12.73
C ASP A 74 18.21 -8.31 11.48
N ILE A 75 18.76 -7.75 10.40
CA ILE A 75 19.13 -8.51 9.19
C ILE A 75 20.61 -8.95 9.19
N SER A 76 21.31 -8.79 10.31
CA SER A 76 22.72 -9.18 10.48
C SER A 76 23.63 -8.67 9.36
N SER A 77 23.49 -7.39 8.99
CA SER A 77 24.25 -6.74 7.92
C SER A 77 24.72 -5.37 8.37
N SER A 78 25.85 -4.87 7.83
CA SER A 78 26.13 -3.43 7.78
C SER A 78 25.69 -2.82 6.44
N LYS A 79 25.77 -1.50 6.30
CA LYS A 79 25.60 -0.82 5.01
C LYS A 79 26.62 -1.28 3.98
N GLU A 80 27.90 -1.30 4.36
CA GLU A 80 29.00 -1.70 3.46
C GLU A 80 28.87 -3.17 3.04
N GLU A 81 28.40 -4.02 3.95
CA GLU A 81 28.10 -5.43 3.63
C GLU A 81 26.90 -5.52 2.69
N PHE A 82 25.84 -4.75 2.93
CA PHE A 82 24.64 -4.77 2.10
C PHE A 82 24.94 -4.35 0.66
N ILE A 83 25.70 -3.28 0.46
CA ILE A 83 26.06 -2.77 -0.88
C ILE A 83 26.92 -3.77 -1.67
N LYS A 84 27.68 -4.62 -0.97
CA LYS A 84 28.52 -5.66 -1.60
C LYS A 84 27.77 -6.95 -1.94
N LYS A 85 26.53 -7.12 -1.46
CA LYS A 85 25.71 -8.31 -1.75
C LYS A 85 25.36 -8.39 -3.23
N SER A 86 25.09 -9.62 -3.68
CA SER A 86 24.49 -9.80 -5.00
C SER A 86 23.06 -9.24 -5.03
N PHE A 87 22.51 -9.08 -6.23
CA PHE A 87 21.12 -8.69 -6.40
C PHE A 87 20.19 -9.65 -5.67
N GLU A 88 20.40 -10.95 -5.83
CA GLU A 88 19.58 -12.01 -5.24
C GLU A 88 19.63 -11.96 -3.72
N GLU A 89 20.83 -11.81 -3.14
CA GLU A 89 21.00 -11.70 -1.69
C GLU A 89 20.32 -10.46 -1.11
N ALA A 90 20.50 -9.30 -1.74
CA ALA A 90 19.86 -8.06 -1.31
C ALA A 90 18.32 -8.13 -1.44
N TYR A 91 17.85 -8.73 -2.53
CA TYR A 91 16.43 -8.95 -2.79
C TYR A 91 15.81 -9.88 -1.74
N THR A 92 16.46 -10.99 -1.37
CA THR A 92 16.00 -11.89 -0.31
C THR A 92 15.89 -11.17 1.05
N LEU A 93 16.83 -10.30 1.40
CA LEU A 93 16.75 -9.52 2.64
C LEU A 93 15.57 -8.55 2.63
N TYR A 94 15.33 -7.90 1.49
CA TYR A 94 14.15 -7.07 1.27
C TYR A 94 12.85 -7.88 1.42
N GLU A 95 12.73 -9.02 0.75
CA GLU A 95 11.54 -9.86 0.82
C GLU A 95 11.25 -10.32 2.24
N ASN A 96 12.28 -10.76 2.99
CA ASN A 96 12.11 -11.19 4.37
C ASN A 96 11.60 -10.06 5.28
N SER A 97 12.16 -8.85 5.11
CA SER A 97 11.71 -7.64 5.83
C SER A 97 10.27 -7.30 5.49
N LEU A 98 9.91 -7.36 4.20
CA LEU A 98 8.57 -7.09 3.73
C LEU A 98 7.56 -8.12 4.25
N GLU A 99 7.85 -9.41 4.17
CA GLU A 99 6.97 -10.47 4.66
C GLU A 99 6.75 -10.36 6.17
N SER A 100 7.80 -10.09 6.94
CA SER A 100 7.66 -9.85 8.39
C SER A 100 6.71 -8.67 8.67
N TRP A 101 6.86 -7.57 7.96
CA TRP A 101 5.99 -6.40 8.12
C TRP A 101 4.54 -6.70 7.71
N ARG A 102 4.33 -7.40 6.61
CA ARG A 102 2.98 -7.80 6.15
C ARG A 102 2.29 -8.70 7.16
N LEU A 103 3.00 -9.70 7.66
CA LEU A 103 2.49 -10.61 8.69
C LEU A 103 2.10 -9.85 9.96
N GLN A 104 2.96 -8.94 10.43
CA GLN A 104 2.65 -8.11 11.60
C GLN A 104 1.39 -7.27 11.37
N ASN A 105 1.27 -6.59 10.23
CA ASN A 105 0.09 -5.79 9.90
C ASN A 105 -1.18 -6.65 9.79
N ASN A 106 -1.09 -7.83 9.20
CA ASN A 106 -2.20 -8.78 9.10
C ASN A 106 -2.66 -9.28 10.47
N VAL A 107 -1.72 -9.58 11.38
CA VAL A 107 -2.05 -9.96 12.75
C VAL A 107 -2.74 -8.80 13.47
N ILE A 108 -2.20 -7.59 13.38
CA ILE A 108 -2.81 -6.39 13.97
C ILE A 108 -4.24 -6.20 13.43
N LEU A 109 -4.44 -6.28 12.11
CA LEU A 109 -5.77 -6.14 11.52
C LEU A 109 -6.73 -7.22 11.98
N LEU A 110 -6.27 -8.45 12.22
CA LEU A 110 -7.12 -9.52 12.78
C LEU A 110 -7.51 -9.23 14.23
N GLU A 111 -6.59 -8.70 15.03
CA GLU A 111 -6.84 -8.34 16.44
C GLU A 111 -7.83 -7.17 16.55
N THR A 112 -7.73 -6.19 15.65
CA THR A 112 -8.57 -4.97 15.64
C THR A 112 -9.64 -4.98 14.54
N LEU A 113 -9.98 -6.17 14.00
CA LEU A 113 -10.83 -6.31 12.81
C LEU A 113 -12.17 -5.61 12.94
N PHE A 114 -12.86 -5.83 14.05
CA PHE A 114 -14.19 -5.25 14.30
C PHE A 114 -14.10 -3.76 14.63
N GLU A 115 -13.07 -3.32 15.33
CA GLU A 115 -12.85 -1.89 15.62
C GLU A 115 -12.67 -1.09 14.33
N HIS A 116 -11.83 -1.57 13.41
CA HIS A 116 -11.68 -0.95 12.10
C HIS A 116 -12.95 -1.03 11.26
N ALA A 117 -13.65 -2.16 11.27
CA ALA A 117 -14.87 -2.33 10.50
C ALA A 117 -15.99 -1.39 10.97
N ASP A 118 -16.20 -1.29 12.29
CA ASP A 118 -17.24 -0.44 12.88
C ASP A 118 -16.92 1.03 12.66
N HIS A 119 -15.65 1.43 12.81
CA HIS A 119 -15.21 2.79 12.49
C HIS A 119 -15.46 3.16 11.02
N LEU A 120 -15.03 2.31 10.08
CA LEU A 120 -15.28 2.54 8.66
C LEU A 120 -16.78 2.59 8.33
N LYS A 121 -17.60 1.69 8.90
CA LYS A 121 -19.06 1.75 8.72
C LYS A 121 -19.67 3.06 9.20
N ASN A 122 -19.13 3.63 10.29
CA ASN A 122 -19.56 4.95 10.76
C ASN A 122 -19.14 6.07 9.81
N LEU A 123 -18.01 5.95 9.11
CA LEU A 123 -17.62 6.92 8.09
C LEU A 123 -18.49 6.84 6.83
N TRP A 124 -18.95 5.65 6.44
CA TRP A 124 -19.70 5.47 5.18
C TRP A 124 -20.86 6.46 4.93
N PRO A 125 -21.80 6.70 5.87
CA PRO A 125 -22.88 7.67 5.67
C PRO A 125 -22.45 9.13 5.92
N ASN A 126 -21.33 9.36 6.61
CA ASN A 126 -20.94 10.67 7.15
C ASN A 126 -19.85 11.36 6.31
N ASP A 127 -18.81 10.62 5.96
CA ASP A 127 -17.66 11.05 5.18
C ASP A 127 -17.15 9.89 4.33
N ARG A 128 -17.67 9.81 3.10
CA ARG A 128 -17.35 8.75 2.15
C ARG A 128 -15.91 8.83 1.65
N THR A 129 -15.34 10.04 1.53
CA THR A 129 -13.95 10.21 1.12
C THR A 129 -13.03 9.66 2.20
N ALA A 130 -13.25 10.04 3.46
CA ALA A 130 -12.47 9.52 4.58
C ALA A 130 -12.55 7.99 4.70
N PHE A 131 -13.73 7.40 4.46
CA PHE A 131 -13.88 5.94 4.41
C PHE A 131 -12.87 5.30 3.45
N PHE A 132 -12.80 5.79 2.20
CA PHE A 132 -11.95 5.18 1.21
C PHE A 132 -10.47 5.50 1.41
N GLU A 133 -10.12 6.68 1.95
CA GLU A 133 -8.75 7.02 2.32
C GLU A 133 -8.23 6.10 3.44
N GLU A 134 -9.03 5.84 4.47
CA GLU A 134 -8.67 4.91 5.54
C GLU A 134 -8.61 3.45 5.06
N LEU A 135 -9.58 3.03 4.23
CA LEU A 135 -9.57 1.72 3.58
C LEU A 135 -8.29 1.53 2.74
N TRP A 136 -7.88 2.56 2.01
CA TRP A 136 -6.65 2.58 1.21
C TRP A 136 -5.42 2.31 2.09
N PHE A 137 -5.31 2.95 3.26
CA PHE A 137 -4.20 2.73 4.20
C PHE A 137 -4.20 1.33 4.80
N ILE A 138 -5.38 0.80 5.15
CA ILE A 138 -5.52 -0.56 5.68
C ILE A 138 -5.06 -1.57 4.63
N LEU A 139 -5.57 -1.46 3.40
CA LEU A 139 -5.23 -2.38 2.32
C LEU A 139 -3.76 -2.28 1.94
N LYS A 140 -3.20 -1.07 1.81
CA LYS A 140 -1.79 -0.87 1.47
C LYS A 140 -0.85 -1.63 2.40
N ARG A 141 -1.03 -1.45 3.72
CA ARG A 141 -0.19 -2.08 4.75
C ARG A 141 -0.35 -3.60 4.77
N ASN A 142 -1.60 -4.08 4.71
CA ASN A 142 -1.90 -5.50 4.80
C ASN A 142 -1.50 -6.28 3.54
N LEU A 143 -1.54 -5.65 2.38
CA LEU A 143 -1.07 -6.21 1.13
C LEU A 143 0.45 -6.07 0.96
N GLY A 144 1.09 -5.13 1.65
CA GLY A 144 2.48 -4.76 1.39
C GLY A 144 2.65 -4.08 0.04
N ALA A 145 1.65 -3.29 -0.38
CA ALA A 145 1.57 -2.76 -1.74
C ALA A 145 2.43 -1.52 -1.92
N SER A 146 3.23 -1.45 -3.00
CA SER A 146 3.98 -0.24 -3.37
C SER A 146 3.04 0.87 -3.85
N GLU A 147 1.98 0.48 -4.56
CA GLU A 147 0.92 1.33 -5.07
C GLU A 147 -0.44 0.65 -4.90
N ILE A 148 -1.47 1.43 -4.61
CA ILE A 148 -2.85 0.95 -4.57
C ILE A 148 -3.78 2.01 -5.15
N LYS A 149 -4.72 1.54 -5.97
CA LYS A 149 -5.75 2.32 -6.64
C LYS A 149 -7.12 1.71 -6.33
N ILE A 150 -8.01 2.51 -5.79
CA ILE A 150 -9.40 2.12 -5.51
C ILE A 150 -10.30 2.92 -6.45
N VAL A 151 -11.14 2.23 -7.22
CA VAL A 151 -12.18 2.83 -8.07
C VAL A 151 -13.54 2.49 -7.47
N TYR A 152 -14.39 3.49 -7.28
CA TYR A 152 -15.73 3.30 -6.71
C TYR A 152 -16.73 4.29 -7.31
N ASN A 153 -18.01 3.99 -7.16
CA ASN A 153 -19.08 4.88 -7.61
C ASN A 153 -19.43 5.89 -6.52
N ASP A 154 -19.54 7.17 -6.88
CA ASP A 154 -20.02 8.23 -6.00
C ASP A 154 -21.11 9.09 -6.64
N ILE A 155 -21.76 9.94 -5.83
CA ILE A 155 -22.86 10.80 -6.27
C ILE A 155 -22.44 12.26 -6.24
N LYS A 156 -22.34 12.87 -7.42
CA LYS A 156 -22.14 14.31 -7.56
C LYS A 156 -23.50 14.99 -7.46
N LYS A 157 -23.68 15.79 -6.40
CA LYS A 157 -24.90 16.58 -6.21
C LYS A 157 -25.07 17.56 -7.36
N ALA A 158 -26.29 17.66 -7.84
CA ALA A 158 -26.62 18.52 -8.96
C ALA A 158 -26.28 19.99 -8.63
N SER A 159 -25.62 20.68 -9.56
CA SER A 159 -25.42 22.14 -9.47
C SER A 159 -26.76 22.86 -9.71
N ALA A 160 -26.87 24.16 -9.41
CA ALA A 160 -28.08 24.96 -9.61
C ALA A 160 -28.65 24.98 -11.07
N LYS A 161 -28.00 24.30 -12.02
CA LYS A 161 -28.41 24.15 -13.43
C LYS A 161 -28.90 22.73 -13.81
N SER A 162 -28.91 21.78 -12.89
CA SER A 162 -29.40 20.40 -13.10
C SER A 162 -30.23 19.96 -11.90
N ASP A 163 -31.35 19.27 -12.13
CA ASP A 163 -32.23 18.76 -11.08
C ASP A 163 -31.92 17.30 -10.67
N ARG A 164 -30.92 16.66 -11.29
CA ARG A 164 -30.60 15.25 -11.05
C ARG A 164 -29.17 15.06 -10.59
N ASN A 165 -29.03 14.27 -9.53
CA ASN A 165 -27.76 13.75 -9.07
C ASN A 165 -27.13 12.88 -10.17
N GLU A 166 -25.83 13.01 -10.35
CA GLU A 166 -25.06 12.25 -11.34
C GLU A 166 -24.21 11.19 -10.64
N LEU A 167 -24.29 9.95 -11.13
CA LEU A 167 -23.40 8.88 -10.71
C LEU A 167 -22.06 9.08 -11.41
N ILE A 168 -21.01 9.27 -10.63
CA ILE A 168 -19.63 9.43 -11.12
C ILE A 168 -18.78 8.28 -10.61
N GLN A 169 -17.68 8.00 -11.31
CA GLN A 169 -16.61 7.19 -10.75
C GLN A 169 -15.63 8.11 -10.02
N VAL A 170 -15.15 7.66 -8.87
CA VAL A 170 -14.06 8.31 -8.14
C VAL A 170 -12.91 7.31 -8.05
N THR A 171 -11.71 7.81 -8.19
CA THR A 171 -10.47 7.07 -7.99
C THR A 171 -9.72 7.64 -6.80
N ILE A 172 -9.24 6.78 -5.93
CA ILE A 172 -8.20 7.12 -4.96
C ILE A 172 -6.97 6.30 -5.30
N GLU A 173 -5.89 7.00 -5.65
CA GLU A 173 -4.60 6.41 -6.01
C GLU A 173 -3.46 7.12 -5.29
N GLY A 174 -2.31 6.45 -5.17
CA GLY A 174 -1.11 7.05 -4.60
C GLY A 174 -0.06 6.03 -4.21
N ASN A 175 1.10 6.53 -3.79
CA ASN A 175 2.20 5.71 -3.30
C ASN A 175 2.45 5.86 -1.79
N LYS A 176 2.28 7.07 -1.23
CA LYS A 176 2.37 7.35 0.21
C LYS A 176 1.04 7.80 0.79
N HIS A 177 0.41 8.75 0.12
CA HIS A 177 -0.88 9.31 0.53
C HIS A 177 -1.94 9.04 -0.54
N PRO A 178 -3.19 8.78 -0.14
CA PRO A 178 -4.31 8.72 -1.06
C PRO A 178 -4.54 10.09 -1.72
N ASN A 179 -4.85 10.09 -3.01
CA ASN A 179 -5.22 11.29 -3.75
C ASN A 179 -6.56 11.05 -4.47
N PRO A 180 -7.70 11.44 -3.86
CA PRO A 180 -9.02 11.31 -4.48
C PRO A 180 -9.15 12.22 -5.70
N LYS A 181 -9.64 11.67 -6.81
CA LYS A 181 -9.94 12.38 -8.04
C LYS A 181 -11.16 11.80 -8.74
N GLU A 182 -11.91 12.65 -9.45
CA GLU A 182 -12.98 12.20 -10.33
C GLU A 182 -12.38 11.33 -11.44
N GLY A 183 -12.98 10.15 -11.65
CA GLY A 183 -12.60 9.22 -12.71
C GLY A 183 -13.10 9.67 -14.08
N GLY A 184 -12.68 8.95 -15.12
CA GLY A 184 -13.11 9.18 -16.50
C GLY A 184 -13.63 7.91 -17.17
N ASP A 185 -13.54 7.90 -18.50
CA ASP A 185 -14.00 6.76 -19.33
C ASP A 185 -13.27 5.46 -19.01
N PHE A 186 -12.01 5.54 -18.56
CA PHE A 186 -11.23 4.37 -18.15
C PHE A 186 -11.82 3.71 -16.90
N GLU A 187 -12.04 4.47 -15.83
CA GLU A 187 -12.66 3.97 -14.60
C GLU A 187 -14.06 3.42 -14.86
N LYS A 188 -14.84 4.09 -15.70
CA LYS A 188 -16.16 3.59 -16.11
C LYS A 188 -16.06 2.24 -16.83
N SER A 189 -15.15 2.13 -17.79
CA SER A 189 -14.93 0.88 -18.54
C SER A 189 -14.46 -0.25 -17.63
N LEU A 190 -13.63 0.04 -16.62
CA LEU A 190 -13.25 -0.94 -15.60
C LEU A 190 -14.46 -1.42 -14.80
N MET A 191 -15.30 -0.51 -14.30
CA MET A 191 -16.51 -0.88 -13.56
C MET A 191 -17.45 -1.77 -14.39
N ASP A 192 -17.59 -1.49 -15.69
CA ASP A 192 -18.39 -2.31 -16.61
C ASP A 192 -17.75 -3.69 -16.85
N GLN A 193 -16.42 -3.75 -16.99
CA GLN A 193 -15.68 -5.00 -17.19
C GLN A 193 -15.83 -5.97 -16.02
N PHE A 194 -15.82 -5.47 -14.79
CA PHE A 194 -15.91 -6.27 -13.56
C PHE A 194 -17.35 -6.43 -13.02
N ALA A 195 -18.36 -6.01 -13.79
CA ALA A 195 -19.75 -5.93 -13.32
C ALA A 195 -20.30 -7.26 -12.76
N GLU A 196 -19.96 -8.39 -13.38
CA GLU A 196 -20.42 -9.72 -12.94
C GLU A 196 -19.80 -10.15 -11.61
N GLU A 197 -18.60 -9.64 -11.28
CA GLU A 197 -17.90 -10.02 -10.06
C GLU A 197 -18.47 -9.34 -8.80
N PHE A 198 -19.21 -8.26 -8.97
CA PHE A 198 -19.93 -7.59 -7.88
C PHE A 198 -21.15 -8.38 -7.37
N ALA A 199 -21.39 -9.60 -7.90
CA ALA A 199 -22.41 -10.50 -7.38
C ALA A 199 -22.07 -11.06 -5.97
N VAL A 200 -20.81 -10.97 -5.55
CA VAL A 200 -20.35 -11.39 -4.21
C VAL A 200 -19.73 -10.21 -3.44
N PRO A 201 -19.76 -10.22 -2.10
CA PRO A 201 -19.22 -9.10 -1.30
C PRO A 201 -17.72 -8.84 -1.51
N PHE A 202 -16.95 -9.88 -1.82
CA PHE A 202 -15.51 -9.78 -2.07
C PHE A 202 -15.05 -10.92 -2.99
N ASN A 203 -14.21 -10.60 -3.98
CA ASN A 203 -13.55 -11.57 -4.84
C ASN A 203 -12.09 -11.16 -5.13
N VAL A 204 -11.23 -12.17 -5.30
CA VAL A 204 -9.88 -11.99 -5.87
C VAL A 204 -10.02 -12.24 -7.38
N SER A 205 -10.11 -11.17 -8.15
CA SER A 205 -10.42 -11.20 -9.59
C SER A 205 -9.24 -11.69 -10.42
N GLU A 206 -8.07 -11.10 -10.20
CA GLU A 206 -6.86 -11.40 -10.96
C GLU A 206 -5.64 -11.25 -10.06
N PHE A 207 -4.68 -12.18 -10.18
CA PHE A 207 -3.33 -11.98 -9.66
C PHE A 207 -2.31 -12.43 -10.70
N ASN A 208 -1.52 -11.47 -11.19
CA ASN A 208 -0.40 -11.71 -12.09
C ASN A 208 0.90 -11.66 -11.29
N GLU A 209 1.42 -12.84 -10.92
CA GLU A 209 2.63 -12.98 -10.11
C GLU A 209 3.87 -12.41 -10.82
N GLU A 210 4.00 -12.61 -12.13
CA GLU A 210 5.17 -12.11 -12.89
C GLU A 210 5.26 -10.58 -12.91
N LYS A 211 4.10 -9.90 -12.94
CA LYS A 211 3.99 -8.44 -12.95
C LYS A 211 3.79 -7.83 -11.56
N GLY A 212 3.50 -8.66 -10.55
CA GLY A 212 3.11 -8.22 -9.22
C GLY A 212 1.83 -7.38 -9.22
N GLN A 213 0.84 -7.75 -10.04
CA GLN A 213 -0.42 -7.00 -10.18
C GLN A 213 -1.58 -7.79 -9.59
N LEU A 214 -2.31 -7.19 -8.66
CA LEU A 214 -3.46 -7.76 -7.98
C LEU A 214 -4.70 -6.91 -8.27
N VAL A 215 -5.79 -7.56 -8.64
CA VAL A 215 -7.12 -6.95 -8.79
C VAL A 215 -8.10 -7.68 -7.87
N LEU A 216 -8.76 -6.90 -7.02
CA LEU A 216 -9.83 -7.36 -6.13
C LEU A 216 -11.11 -6.59 -6.45
N THR A 217 -12.25 -7.24 -6.33
CA THR A 217 -13.56 -6.61 -6.39
C THR A 217 -14.27 -6.76 -5.06
N ALA A 218 -15.02 -5.73 -4.67
CA ALA A 218 -15.79 -5.76 -3.44
C ALA A 218 -17.07 -4.95 -3.56
N VAL A 219 -18.04 -5.26 -2.71
CA VAL A 219 -19.30 -4.52 -2.60
C VAL A 219 -19.54 -4.18 -1.14
N VAL A 220 -19.54 -2.89 -0.82
CA VAL A 220 -19.85 -2.38 0.52
C VAL A 220 -21.14 -1.59 0.44
N ASN A 221 -22.18 -1.97 1.20
CA ASN A 221 -23.49 -1.31 1.18
C ASN A 221 -24.05 -1.09 -0.24
N ASP A 222 -24.08 -2.16 -1.04
CA ASP A 222 -24.50 -2.17 -2.46
C ASP A 222 -23.66 -1.28 -3.40
N SER A 223 -22.58 -0.67 -2.92
CA SER A 223 -21.65 0.10 -3.73
C SER A 223 -20.49 -0.79 -4.17
N PRO A 224 -20.36 -1.08 -5.47
CA PRO A 224 -19.21 -1.81 -5.99
C PRO A 224 -17.94 -0.94 -5.95
N MET A 225 -16.81 -1.60 -5.78
CA MET A 225 -15.48 -1.02 -5.89
C MET A 225 -14.49 -2.03 -6.48
N ILE A 226 -13.48 -1.51 -7.18
CA ILE A 226 -12.34 -2.26 -7.69
C ILE A 226 -11.10 -1.77 -6.95
N ILE A 227 -10.30 -2.70 -6.44
CA ILE A 227 -9.03 -2.43 -5.77
C ILE A 227 -7.92 -3.04 -6.63
N MET A 228 -7.06 -2.19 -7.17
CA MET A 228 -5.86 -2.60 -7.89
C MET A 228 -4.64 -2.31 -7.04
N ALA A 229 -3.74 -3.29 -6.89
CA ALA A 229 -2.55 -3.14 -6.08
C ALA A 229 -1.32 -3.71 -6.77
N GLU A 230 -0.18 -3.07 -6.52
CA GLU A 230 1.13 -3.58 -6.91
C GLU A 230 1.78 -4.27 -5.71
N VAL A 231 1.88 -5.61 -5.77
CA VAL A 231 2.38 -6.45 -4.68
C VAL A 231 3.39 -7.47 -5.22
N PRO A 232 4.51 -7.72 -4.52
CA PRO A 232 5.51 -8.69 -4.98
C PRO A 232 5.01 -10.14 -4.89
N SER A 233 4.13 -10.43 -3.93
CA SER A 233 3.49 -11.73 -3.75
C SER A 233 2.08 -11.53 -3.19
N PHE A 234 1.22 -12.56 -3.23
CA PHE A 234 -0.08 -12.52 -2.56
C PHE A 234 -0.39 -13.88 -1.94
N SER A 235 -0.24 -13.98 -0.62
CA SER A 235 -0.35 -15.25 0.08
C SER A 235 -1.79 -15.61 0.45
N ARG A 236 -2.03 -16.90 0.72
CA ARG A 236 -3.34 -17.38 1.20
C ARG A 236 -3.77 -16.75 2.52
N VAL A 237 -2.81 -16.45 3.40
CA VAL A 237 -3.10 -15.78 4.68
C VAL A 237 -3.61 -14.37 4.43
N GLN A 238 -2.94 -13.61 3.56
CA GLN A 238 -3.38 -12.26 3.20
C GLN A 238 -4.75 -12.27 2.52
N SER A 239 -4.96 -13.19 1.59
CA SER A 239 -6.26 -13.38 0.94
C SER A 239 -7.36 -13.62 1.98
N ALA A 240 -7.13 -14.49 2.96
CA ALA A 240 -8.09 -14.76 4.03
C ALA A 240 -8.33 -13.55 4.94
N VAL A 241 -7.27 -12.83 5.33
CA VAL A 241 -7.35 -11.64 6.20
C VAL A 241 -8.11 -10.51 5.50
N VAL A 242 -7.71 -10.17 4.27
CA VAL A 242 -8.37 -9.13 3.47
C VAL A 242 -9.82 -9.52 3.18
N SER A 243 -10.09 -10.79 2.83
CA SER A 243 -11.46 -11.26 2.63
C SER A 243 -12.30 -11.14 3.90
N ALA A 244 -11.78 -11.54 5.07
CA ALA A 244 -12.49 -11.42 6.33
C ALA A 244 -12.82 -9.95 6.66
N PHE A 245 -11.88 -9.04 6.42
CA PHE A 245 -12.07 -7.61 6.61
C PHE A 245 -13.09 -7.01 5.62
N MET A 246 -12.98 -7.29 4.33
CA MET A 246 -13.94 -6.77 3.33
C MET A 246 -15.35 -7.33 3.58
N ASN A 247 -15.46 -8.60 3.95
CA ASN A 247 -16.73 -9.20 4.34
C ASN A 247 -17.31 -8.59 5.62
N SER A 248 -16.49 -8.15 6.57
CA SER A 248 -16.99 -7.48 7.78
C SER A 248 -17.55 -6.10 7.47
N LEU A 249 -17.02 -5.39 6.47
CA LEU A 249 -17.56 -4.11 5.97
C LEU A 249 -18.89 -4.25 5.23
N SER A 250 -19.11 -5.40 4.60
CA SER A 250 -20.28 -5.67 3.76
C SER A 250 -21.50 -6.19 4.53
N ARG A 251 -21.34 -6.48 5.84
CA ARG A 251 -22.40 -6.94 6.75
C ARG A 251 -23.04 -5.79 7.50
#